data_AF-A0A4Q1SCK1-F1
#
_entry.id   AF-A0A4Q1SCK1-F1
#
_cell.length_a   1.000
_cell.length_b   1.000
_cell.length_c   1.000
_cell.angle_alpha   90.00
_cell.angle_beta   90.00
_cell.angle_gamma   90.00
#
_symmetry.space_group_name_H-M   'P 1'
#
loop_
_entity.id
_entity.type
_entity.pdbx_description
1 polymer ?
#
loop_
_entity_poly.entity_id
_entity_poly.type
_entity_poly.pdbx_seq_one_letter_code
_entity_poly.pdbx_strand_id
1 'polypeptide(L)'
;MVSNVRRFIESSFLVMASMVMLSITFIKAFWLLMGILALDAGPLPKIYIINLVQVPAYLASALTAWRWPWVAECVAGLTFIAVITKVIPPPIYPYQGYLSEEYAFIAAANVAFITTMFMKRSKIERA
;
A
#
# COMPACT_ATOMS: atom_id res chain seq x y z
N MET A 1 -4.00 -3.90 -33.71
CA MET A 1 -2.78 -4.08 -32.88
C MET A 1 -2.71 -3.14 -31.67
N VAL A 2 -2.93 -1.82 -31.81
CA VAL A 2 -2.81 -0.82 -30.73
C VAL A 2 -3.63 -1.14 -29.46
N SER A 3 -4.84 -1.69 -29.64
CA SER A 3 -5.74 -2.10 -28.55
C SER A 3 -5.18 -3.20 -27.63
N ASN A 4 -4.41 -4.16 -28.18
CA ASN A 4 -3.82 -5.25 -27.39
C ASN A 4 -2.58 -4.78 -26.62
N VAL A 5 -1.77 -3.91 -27.24
CA VAL A 5 -0.59 -3.33 -26.60
C VAL A 5 -0.98 -2.47 -25.40
N ARG A 6 -2.01 -1.61 -25.56
CA ARG A 6 -2.52 -0.78 -24.45
C ARG A 6 -3.03 -1.61 -23.27
N ARG A 7 -3.80 -2.68 -23.54
CA ARG A 7 -4.32 -3.57 -22.49
C ARG A 7 -3.21 -4.31 -21.75
N PHE A 8 -2.15 -4.71 -22.47
CA PHE A 8 -0.97 -5.32 -21.87
C PHE A 8 -0.25 -4.34 -20.94
N ILE A 9 0.00 -3.11 -21.40
CA ILE A 9 0.64 -2.06 -20.60
C ILE A 9 -0.16 -1.78 -19.32
N GLU A 10 -1.47 -1.55 -19.44
CA GLU A 10 -2.33 -1.28 -18.29
C GLU A 10 -2.35 -2.45 -17.29
N SER A 11 -2.40 -3.69 -17.78
CA SER A 11 -2.36 -4.87 -16.89
C SER A 11 -1.01 -5.00 -16.18
N SER A 12 0.10 -4.73 -16.88
CA SER A 12 1.45 -4.77 -16.30
C SER A 12 1.64 -3.73 -15.20
N PHE A 13 1.14 -2.50 -15.39
CA PHE A 13 1.18 -1.46 -14.36
C PHE A 13 0.39 -1.86 -13.11
N LEU A 14 -0.78 -2.47 -13.28
CA LEU A 14 -1.59 -2.94 -12.16
C LEU A 14 -0.89 -4.05 -11.37
N VAL A 15 -0.26 -4.99 -12.06
CA VAL A 15 0.51 -6.08 -11.43
C VAL A 15 1.71 -5.52 -10.68
N MET A 16 2.48 -4.63 -11.31
CA MET A 16 3.63 -3.99 -10.67
C MET A 16 3.23 -3.20 -9.41
N ALA A 17 2.17 -2.39 -9.51
CA ALA A 17 1.66 -1.63 -8.36
C ALA A 17 1.25 -2.56 -7.21
N SER A 18 0.52 -3.64 -7.52
CA SER A 18 0.10 -4.64 -6.52
C SER A 18 1.30 -5.36 -5.89
N MET A 19 2.33 -5.67 -6.67
CA MET A 19 3.58 -6.28 -6.16
C MET A 19 4.33 -5.34 -5.22
N VAL A 20 4.40 -4.04 -5.53
CA VAL A 20 5.01 -3.03 -4.65
C VAL A 20 4.22 -2.95 -3.33
N MET A 21 2.90 -2.86 -3.40
CA MET A 21 2.04 -2.82 -2.20
C MET A 21 2.21 -4.09 -1.33
N LEU A 22 2.26 -5.26 -1.94
CA LEU A 22 2.52 -6.53 -1.24
C LEU A 22 3.91 -6.54 -0.59
N SER A 23 4.94 -6.11 -1.31
CA SER A 23 6.31 -6.06 -0.79
C SER A 23 6.40 -5.17 0.45
N ILE A 24 5.78 -3.98 0.40
CA ILE A 24 5.74 -3.05 1.55
C ILE A 24 4.98 -3.68 2.72
N THR A 25 3.87 -4.37 2.44
CA THR A 25 3.09 -5.08 3.46
C THR A 25 3.95 -6.13 4.18
N PHE A 26 4.71 -6.94 3.43
CA PHE A 26 5.59 -7.95 3.99
C PHE A 26 6.76 -7.35 4.78
N ILE A 27 7.37 -6.27 4.28
CA ILE A 27 8.44 -5.57 5.00
C ILE A 27 7.91 -5.04 6.34
N LYS A 28 6.75 -4.37 6.36
CA LYS A 28 6.10 -3.91 7.59
C LYS A 28 5.76 -5.05 8.54
N ALA A 29 5.19 -6.15 8.03
CA ALA A 29 4.85 -7.31 8.85
C ALA A 29 6.10 -7.95 9.47
N PHE A 30 7.18 -8.07 8.69
CA PHE A 30 8.46 -8.60 9.14
C PHE A 30 9.05 -7.72 10.24
N TRP A 31 9.10 -6.40 10.05
CA TRP A 31 9.61 -5.49 11.07
C TRP A 31 8.75 -5.43 12.33
N LEU A 32 7.42 -5.52 12.18
CA LEU A 32 6.50 -5.63 13.31
C LEU A 32 6.81 -6.90 14.13
N LEU A 33 7.00 -8.04 13.46
CA LEU A 33 7.31 -9.31 14.11
C LEU A 33 8.68 -9.26 14.80
N MET A 34 9.71 -8.74 14.13
CA MET A 34 11.04 -8.53 14.72
C MET A 34 10.99 -7.58 15.92
N GLY A 35 10.19 -6.51 15.84
CA GLY A 35 10.00 -5.56 16.93
C GLY A 35 9.30 -6.17 18.14
N ILE A 36 8.28 -7.01 17.92
CA ILE A 36 7.60 -7.75 18.99
C ILE A 36 8.56 -8.75 19.65
N LEU A 37 9.33 -9.51 18.85
CA LEU A 37 10.31 -10.47 19.37
C LEU A 37 11.46 -9.79 20.13
N ALA A 38 11.87 -8.59 19.73
CA ALA A 38 12.92 -7.83 20.41
C ALA A 38 12.42 -7.16 21.71
N LEU A 39 11.12 -6.92 21.85
CA LEU A 39 10.50 -6.32 23.03
C LEU A 39 10.05 -7.42 24.00
N ASP A 40 11.00 -8.08 24.64
CA ASP A 40 10.79 -9.30 25.43
C ASP A 40 9.95 -9.13 26.73
N ALA A 41 9.49 -7.92 27.08
CA ALA A 41 8.56 -7.67 28.22
C ALA A 41 8.03 -6.22 28.32
N GLY A 42 8.28 -5.35 27.32
CA GLY A 42 8.02 -3.91 27.43
C GLY A 42 6.64 -3.49 26.92
N PRO A 43 6.11 -2.31 27.34
CA PRO A 43 4.91 -1.74 26.74
C PRO A 43 5.16 -1.48 25.25
N LEU A 44 4.28 -2.02 24.39
CA LEU A 44 4.39 -1.88 22.94
C LEU A 44 4.38 -0.39 22.54
N PRO A 45 5.44 0.10 21.89
CA PRO A 45 5.45 1.45 21.32
C PRO A 45 4.25 1.66 20.38
N LYS A 46 3.67 2.87 20.40
CA LYS A 46 2.48 3.23 19.59
C LYS A 46 2.61 2.88 18.12
N ILE A 47 3.81 2.95 17.55
CA ILE A 47 4.11 2.59 16.16
C ILE A 47 3.80 1.12 15.84
N TYR A 48 4.07 0.20 16.76
CA TYR A 48 3.77 -1.23 16.54
C TYR A 48 2.28 -1.49 16.60
N ILE A 49 1.54 -0.79 17.46
CA ILE A 49 0.08 -0.86 17.52
C ILE A 49 -0.53 -0.36 16.20
N ILE A 50 -0.01 0.74 15.65
CA ILE A 50 -0.44 1.26 14.34
C ILE A 50 -0.12 0.25 13.22
N ASN A 51 1.09 -0.30 13.20
CA ASN A 51 1.49 -1.32 12.21
C ASN A 51 0.64 -2.59 12.32
N LEU A 52 0.20 -2.98 13.53
CA LEU A 52 -0.68 -4.12 13.75
C LEU A 52 -2.05 -3.96 13.06
N VAL A 53 -2.53 -2.72 12.96
CA VAL A 53 -3.78 -2.38 12.25
C VAL A 53 -3.54 -2.14 10.76
N GLN A 54 -2.43 -1.49 10.41
CA GLN A 54 -2.10 -1.17 9.02
C GLN A 54 -1.74 -2.40 8.18
N VAL A 55 -1.02 -3.38 8.74
CA VAL A 55 -0.57 -4.57 7.99
C VAL A 55 -1.75 -5.35 7.38
N PRO A 56 -2.81 -5.70 8.13
CA PRO A 56 -4.01 -6.32 7.56
C PRO A 56 -4.70 -5.44 6.51
N ALA A 57 -4.76 -4.12 6.74
CA ALA A 57 -5.37 -3.18 5.80
C ALA A 57 -4.58 -3.09 4.48
N TYR A 58 -3.24 -3.10 4.56
CA TYR A 58 -2.36 -3.04 3.39
C TYR A 58 -2.43 -4.34 2.61
N LEU A 59 -2.48 -5.47 3.31
CA LEU A 59 -2.66 -6.79 2.69
C LEU A 59 -3.99 -6.87 1.96
N ALA A 60 -5.09 -6.49 2.63
CA ALA A 60 -6.42 -6.47 2.01
C ALA A 60 -6.46 -5.53 0.80
N SER A 61 -5.86 -4.35 0.92
CA SER A 61 -5.74 -3.38 -0.18
C SER A 61 -4.97 -3.94 -1.38
N ALA A 62 -3.81 -4.55 -1.16
CA ALA A 62 -2.99 -5.10 -2.23
C ALA A 62 -3.66 -6.30 -2.91
N LEU A 63 -4.32 -7.17 -2.12
CA LEU A 63 -5.04 -8.33 -2.64
C LEU A 63 -6.33 -7.97 -3.37
N THR A 64 -6.95 -6.83 -3.07
CA THR A 64 -8.23 -6.43 -3.67
C THR A 64 -8.10 -5.35 -4.74
N ALA A 65 -6.92 -4.75 -4.94
CA ALA A 65 -6.69 -3.59 -5.80
C ALA A 65 -7.25 -3.75 -7.23
N TRP A 66 -7.14 -4.94 -7.82
CA TRP A 66 -7.61 -5.26 -9.17
C TRP A 66 -9.13 -5.34 -9.30
N ARG A 67 -9.83 -5.77 -8.25
CA ARG A 67 -11.30 -5.90 -8.26
C ARG A 67 -11.95 -4.64 -7.70
N TRP A 68 -11.49 -4.19 -6.54
CA TRP A 68 -12.04 -3.10 -5.74
C TRP A 68 -10.98 -2.02 -5.52
N PRO A 69 -10.61 -1.26 -6.56
CA PRO A 69 -9.53 -0.26 -6.48
C PRO A 69 -9.80 0.83 -5.43
N TRP A 70 -11.07 1.11 -5.13
CA TRP A 70 -11.49 2.03 -4.09
C TRP A 70 -11.00 1.65 -2.69
N VAL A 71 -10.87 0.35 -2.39
CA VAL A 71 -10.32 -0.10 -1.09
C VAL A 71 -8.87 0.34 -0.96
N ALA A 72 -8.08 0.21 -2.04
CA ALA A 72 -6.70 0.65 -2.04
C ALA A 72 -6.57 2.16 -1.87
N GLU A 73 -7.42 2.93 -2.55
CA GLU A 73 -7.45 4.38 -2.41
C GLU A 73 -7.86 4.83 -1.00
N CYS A 74 -8.86 4.20 -0.39
CA CYS A 74 -9.28 4.50 0.98
C CYS A 74 -8.16 4.21 1.99
N VAL A 75 -7.47 3.07 1.86
CA VAL A 75 -6.34 2.72 2.73
C VAL A 75 -5.18 3.70 2.54
N ALA A 76 -4.89 4.09 1.29
CA ALA A 76 -3.88 5.11 1.00
C ALA A 76 -4.24 6.48 1.62
N GLY A 77 -5.50 6.91 1.50
CA GLY A 77 -5.98 8.15 2.10
C GLY A 77 -5.89 8.15 3.62
N LEU A 78 -6.29 7.06 4.28
CA LEU A 78 -6.15 6.90 5.74
C LEU A 78 -4.68 6.92 6.16
N THR A 79 -3.81 6.28 5.38
CA THR A 79 -2.36 6.29 5.59
C THR A 79 -1.80 7.70 5.51
N PHE A 80 -2.20 8.46 4.47
CA PHE A 80 -1.78 9.85 4.31
C PHE A 80 -2.23 10.74 5.46
N ILE A 81 -3.46 10.57 5.95
CA ILE A 81 -3.95 11.26 7.15
C ILE A 81 -3.12 10.90 8.37
N ALA A 82 -2.78 9.60 8.56
CA ALA A 82 -1.96 9.15 9.67
C ALA A 82 -0.54 9.75 9.64
N VAL A 83 0.02 9.96 8.44
CA VAL A 83 1.29 10.66 8.24
C VAL A 83 1.18 12.15 8.59
N ILE A 84 0.18 12.87 8.05
CA ILE A 84 0.01 14.32 8.27
C ILE A 84 -0.29 14.63 9.74
N THR A 85 -1.13 13.82 10.38
CA THR A 85 -1.53 14.02 11.78
C THR A 85 -0.44 13.66 12.78
N LYS A 86 0.74 13.21 12.31
CA LYS A 86 1.87 12.77 13.15
C LYS A 86 1.51 11.64 14.12
N VAL A 87 0.44 10.89 13.82
CA VAL A 87 0.11 9.64 14.51
C VAL A 87 1.24 8.63 14.28
N ILE A 88 1.80 8.64 13.07
CA ILE A 88 3.07 8.01 12.75
C ILE A 88 4.18 9.01 13.15
N PRO A 89 4.95 8.74 14.23
CA PRO A 89 6.01 9.65 14.64
C PRO A 89 7.06 9.78 13.53
N PRO A 90 7.63 10.99 13.34
CA PRO A 90 8.73 11.17 12.40
C PRO A 90 9.91 10.27 12.83
N PRO A 91 10.57 9.59 11.88
CA PRO A 91 11.59 8.62 12.21
C PRO A 91 12.78 9.30 12.89
N ILE A 92 13.17 8.74 14.03
CA ILE A 92 14.45 9.04 14.69
C ILE A 92 15.51 8.20 13.97
N TYR A 93 16.67 8.78 13.66
CA TYR A 93 17.79 8.06 13.03
C TYR A 93 18.11 6.79 13.84
N PRO A 94 18.25 5.59 13.24
CA PRO A 94 18.39 5.26 11.81
C PRO A 94 17.11 4.82 11.07
N TYR A 95 15.91 5.00 11.64
CA TYR A 95 14.65 4.42 11.12
C TYR A 95 14.01 5.21 9.95
N GLN A 96 14.79 5.99 9.19
CA GLN A 96 14.30 6.89 8.13
C GLN A 96 13.55 6.19 6.99
N GLY A 97 13.77 4.88 6.77
CA GLY A 97 13.09 4.09 5.74
C GLY A 97 11.57 3.94 5.91
N TYR A 98 11.03 4.11 7.13
CA TYR A 98 9.62 3.88 7.40
C TYR A 98 8.68 4.85 6.68
N LEU A 99 9.02 6.14 6.61
CA LEU A 99 8.19 7.11 5.88
C LEU A 99 8.21 6.84 4.37
N SER A 100 9.35 6.41 3.82
CA SER A 100 9.45 6.08 2.39
C SER A 100 8.57 4.90 2.01
N GLU A 101 8.36 3.93 2.92
CA GLU A 101 7.44 2.82 2.71
C GLU A 101 5.98 3.29 2.63
N GLU A 102 5.56 4.21 3.52
CA GLU A 102 4.20 4.75 3.49
C GLU A 102 3.93 5.54 2.20
N TYR A 103 4.87 6.39 1.78
CA TYR A 103 4.73 7.13 0.53
C TYR A 103 4.75 6.21 -0.69
N ALA A 104 5.60 5.18 -0.70
CA ALA A 104 5.63 4.20 -1.78
C ALA A 104 4.32 3.40 -1.87
N PHE A 105 3.71 3.07 -0.73
CA PHE A 105 2.41 2.40 -0.69
C PHE A 105 1.30 3.29 -1.23
N ILE A 106 1.25 4.56 -0.79
CA ILE A 106 0.28 5.54 -1.27
C ILE A 106 0.41 5.74 -2.78
N ALA A 107 1.64 5.91 -3.28
CA ALA A 107 1.88 6.08 -4.71
C ALA A 107 1.46 4.85 -5.51
N ALA A 108 1.81 3.64 -5.04
CA ALA A 108 1.43 2.39 -5.71
C ALA A 108 -0.09 2.17 -5.71
N ALA A 109 -0.77 2.47 -4.60
CA ALA A 109 -2.23 2.38 -4.50
C ALA A 109 -2.92 3.32 -5.50
N ASN A 110 -2.45 4.56 -5.61
CA ASN A 110 -2.96 5.54 -6.58
C ASN A 110 -2.74 5.08 -8.02
N VAL A 111 -1.56 4.54 -8.34
CA VAL A 111 -1.27 3.97 -9.67
C VAL A 111 -2.23 2.82 -9.96
N ALA A 112 -2.41 1.88 -9.02
CA ALA A 112 -3.35 0.77 -9.19
C ALA A 112 -4.79 1.26 -9.40
N PHE A 113 -5.23 2.30 -8.67
CA PHE A 113 -6.54 2.90 -8.81
C PHE A 113 -6.74 3.51 -10.20
N ILE A 114 -5.84 4.40 -10.62
CA ILE A 114 -5.89 5.11 -11.89
C ILE A 114 -5.88 4.12 -13.06
N THR A 115 -4.96 3.15 -13.03
CA THR A 115 -4.85 2.12 -14.06
C THR A 115 -6.14 1.28 -14.15
N THR A 116 -6.72 0.89 -13.02
CA THR A 116 -7.99 0.14 -13.01
C THR A 116 -9.15 0.95 -13.58
N MET A 117 -9.21 2.26 -13.32
CA MET A 117 -10.23 3.15 -13.88
C MET A 117 -10.09 3.29 -15.40
N PHE A 118 -8.86 3.44 -15.92
CA PHE A 118 -8.62 3.45 -17.37
C PHE A 118 -9.04 2.13 -18.03
N MET A 119 -8.72 0.99 -17.40
CA MET A 119 -9.13 -0.32 -17.90
C MET A 119 -10.66 -0.47 -17.93
N LYS A 120 -11.37 -0.04 -16.88
CA LYS A 120 -12.85 -0.07 -16.83
C LYS A 120 -13.48 0.81 -17.91
N ARG A 121 -12.99 2.04 -18.07
CA ARG A 121 -13.47 2.96 -19.12
C ARG A 121 -13.26 2.38 -20.52
N SER A 122 -12.09 1.79 -20.78
CA SER A 122 -11.79 1.18 -22.08
C SER A 122 -12.69 -0.01 -22.43
N LYS A 123 -13.27 -0.69 -21.43
CA LYS A 123 -14.26 -1.76 -21.64
C LYS A 123 -15.63 -1.19 -21.99
N ILE A 124 -16.05 -0.09 -21.37
CA ILE A 124 -17.33 0.57 -21.62
C ILE A 124 -17.36 1.16 -23.04
N GLU A 125 -16.27 1.79 -23.49
CA GLU A 125 -16.16 2.35 -24.85
C GLU A 125 -16.19 1.29 -25.98
N ARG A 126 -16.17 0.00 -25.64
CA ARG A 126 -16.20 -1.12 -26.60
C ARG A 126 -17.47 -1.97 -26.52
N ALA A 127 -18.37 -1.69 -25.58
CA ALA A 127 -19.65 -2.36 -25.41
C ALA A 127 -20.74 -1.59 -26.16
#